data_AF-A0AAV1J410-F1
#
_entry.id   AF-A0AAV1J410-F1
#
_cell.length_a   1.000
_cell.length_b   1.000
_cell.length_c   1.000
_cell.angle_alpha   90.00
_cell.angle_beta   90.00
_cell.angle_gamma   90.00
#
_symmetry.space_group_name_H-M   'P 1'
#
loop_
_entity.id
_entity.type
_entity.pdbx_description
1 polymer ?
#
loop_
_entity_poly.entity_id
_entity_poly.type
_entity_poly.pdbx_seq_one_letter_code
_entity_poly.pdbx_strand_id
1 'polypeptide(L)'
;MISLKKKTVILLTAISASSFILYQLYFFLALSSEKNFNGKIIPVLDHESVKQLIHVRSEHDKYINENGLLRGVYFNQVKDYRPDSKNEFKCRSSKQQIPFEYVNDDFCDCDDGTDEPSTNACPSGIFYCDTQYPKSSINSIPSGQVNDGICDCCDGSDEWILAGKQRLVRQNGPHNIRHYVTVCPNICTKSS
;
A
#
# COMPACT_ATOMS: atom_id res chain seq x y z
N MET A 1 32.95 55.00 6.38
CA MET A 1 33.09 54.29 7.68
C MET A 1 31.81 53.50 7.97
N ILE A 2 31.85 52.16 7.90
CA ILE A 2 30.69 51.32 8.22
C ILE A 2 30.50 51.30 9.75
N SER A 3 29.29 51.64 10.21
CA SER A 3 28.90 51.68 11.63
C SER A 3 29.20 50.35 12.33
N LEU A 4 29.71 50.42 13.56
CA LEU A 4 30.09 49.27 14.40
C LEU A 4 28.95 48.23 14.48
N LYS A 5 27.69 48.68 14.57
CA LYS A 5 26.50 47.82 14.58
C LYS A 5 26.32 47.03 13.28
N LYS A 6 26.58 47.64 12.12
CA LYS A 6 26.51 46.95 10.81
C LYS A 6 27.62 45.91 10.67
N LYS A 7 28.82 46.20 11.19
CA LYS A 7 29.92 45.22 11.22
C LYS A 7 29.58 44.01 12.11
N THR A 8 28.96 44.24 13.27
CA THR A 8 28.53 43.16 14.17
C THR A 8 27.44 42.28 13.55
N VAL A 9 26.45 42.87 12.88
CA VAL A 9 25.39 42.08 12.21
C VAL A 9 25.96 41.22 11.09
N ILE A 10 26.83 41.78 10.24
CA ILE A 10 27.48 41.02 9.15
C ILE A 10 28.31 39.85 9.72
N LEU A 11 29.02 40.09 10.83
CA LEU A 11 29.80 39.06 11.50
C LEU A 11 28.92 37.92 12.04
N LEU A 12 27.80 38.25 12.70
CA LEU A 12 26.87 37.23 13.23
C LEU A 12 26.22 36.41 12.12
N THR A 13 25.80 37.05 11.02
CA THR A 13 25.22 36.33 9.87
C THR A 13 26.24 35.44 9.16
N ALA A 14 27.51 35.85 9.12
CA ALA A 14 28.57 35.03 8.56
C ALA A 14 28.86 33.81 9.44
N ILE A 15 28.83 33.96 10.77
CA ILE A 15 29.01 32.86 11.72
C ILE A 15 27.86 31.85 11.61
N SER A 16 26.61 32.31 11.57
CA SER A 16 25.46 31.40 11.44
C SER A 16 25.46 30.63 10.11
N ALA A 17 25.78 31.32 9.00
CA ALA A 17 25.91 30.68 7.69
C ALA A 17 27.05 29.65 7.67
N SER A 18 28.21 29.99 8.27
CA SER A 18 29.34 29.07 8.38
C SER A 18 29.01 27.83 9.21
N SER A 19 28.31 28.00 10.34
CA SER A 19 27.87 26.89 11.19
C SER A 19 26.89 25.97 10.46
N PHE A 20 25.94 26.52 9.70
CA PHE A 20 25.02 25.74 8.88
C PHE A 20 25.76 24.93 7.80
N ILE A 21 26.70 25.56 7.08
CA ILE A 21 27.51 24.88 6.05
C ILE A 21 28.35 23.76 6.68
N LEU A 22 28.97 23.99 7.84
CA LEU A 22 29.73 22.97 8.56
C LEU A 22 28.85 21.80 9.00
N TYR A 23 27.61 22.06 9.44
CA TYR A 23 26.66 21.00 9.80
C TYR A 23 26.23 20.18 8.58
N GLN A 24 25.94 20.83 7.45
CA GLN A 24 25.61 20.14 6.20
C GLN A 24 26.80 19.31 5.68
N LEU A 25 28.03 19.83 5.77
CA LEU A 25 29.24 19.09 5.41
C LEU A 25 29.51 17.92 6.36
N TYR A 26 29.30 18.09 7.66
CA TYR A 26 29.39 17.01 8.63
C TYR A 26 28.37 15.91 8.33
N PHE A 27 27.12 16.27 8.06
CA PHE A 27 26.09 15.30 7.71
C PHE A 27 26.43 14.56 6.40
N PHE A 28 26.88 15.28 5.37
CA PHE A 28 27.32 14.69 4.10
C PHE A 28 28.54 13.77 4.27
N LEU A 29 29.52 14.18 5.09
CA LEU A 29 30.69 13.36 5.40
C LEU A 29 30.33 12.17 6.28
N ALA A 30 29.39 12.29 7.22
CA ALA A 30 28.89 11.18 8.02
C ALA A 30 28.19 10.13 7.13
N LEU A 31 27.41 10.59 6.13
CA LEU A 31 26.84 9.71 5.11
C LEU A 31 27.90 9.12 4.16
N SER A 32 28.99 9.84 3.90
CA SER A 32 30.07 9.40 3.00
C SER A 32 31.15 8.55 3.72
N SER A 33 31.18 8.56 5.05
CA SER A 33 32.19 7.88 5.88
C SER A 33 31.93 6.37 6.07
N GLU A 34 31.10 5.75 5.24
CA GLU A 34 31.06 4.29 5.09
C GLU A 34 32.14 3.81 4.10
N LYS A 35 33.40 3.84 4.54
CA LYS A 35 34.45 2.97 3.96
C LYS A 35 35.29 2.32 5.05
N ASN A 36 34.66 1.36 5.71
CA ASN A 36 35.25 0.05 6.00
C ASN A 36 34.17 -0.84 6.63
N PHE A 37 33.24 -1.30 5.80
CA PHE A 37 32.43 -2.46 6.13
C PHE A 37 32.93 -3.61 5.25
N ASN A 38 33.52 -4.61 5.88
CA ASN A 38 34.12 -5.79 5.25
C ASN A 38 33.17 -6.43 4.23
N GLY A 39 33.28 -6.06 2.96
CA GLY A 39 32.69 -6.77 1.83
C GLY A 39 31.16 -6.86 1.78
N LYS A 40 30.40 -6.03 2.52
CA LYS A 40 28.94 -6.03 2.38
C LYS A 40 28.54 -5.00 1.32
N ILE A 41 28.38 -5.49 0.09
CA ILE A 41 27.62 -4.83 -0.97
C ILE A 41 26.32 -4.34 -0.32
N ILE A 42 26.03 -3.03 -0.33
CA ILE A 42 24.64 -2.57 -0.17
C ILE A 42 23.97 -3.11 -1.44
N PRO A 43 23.17 -4.18 -1.36
CA PRO A 43 22.46 -4.60 -2.54
C PRO A 43 21.55 -3.43 -2.86
N VAL A 44 21.49 -3.01 -4.13
CA VAL A 44 20.21 -2.50 -4.62
C VAL A 44 19.28 -3.68 -4.39
N LEU A 45 18.69 -3.71 -3.19
CA LEU A 45 17.98 -4.87 -2.70
C LEU A 45 16.76 -4.94 -3.59
N ASP A 46 16.79 -5.95 -4.45
CA ASP A 46 15.64 -6.39 -5.19
C ASP A 46 14.42 -6.37 -4.25
N HIS A 47 13.32 -5.80 -4.72
CA HIS A 47 12.11 -5.54 -3.94
C HIS A 47 11.64 -6.81 -3.21
N GLU A 48 11.92 -7.97 -3.81
CA GLU A 48 11.62 -9.29 -3.28
C GLU A 48 12.47 -9.67 -2.04
N SER A 49 13.72 -9.21 -1.97
CA SER A 49 14.65 -9.47 -0.87
C SER A 49 14.46 -8.52 0.32
N VAL A 50 14.00 -7.28 0.11
CA VAL A 50 13.66 -6.33 1.19
C VAL A 50 12.39 -6.74 1.93
N LYS A 51 11.45 -7.37 1.23
CA LYS A 51 10.14 -7.81 1.74
C LYS A 51 10.24 -8.67 3.01
N GLN A 52 11.35 -9.39 3.20
CA GLN A 52 11.57 -10.24 4.38
C GLN A 52 12.46 -9.62 5.46
N LEU A 53 13.27 -8.60 5.13
CA LEU A 53 14.25 -8.00 6.06
C LEU A 53 13.70 -6.79 6.82
N ILE A 54 12.67 -6.13 6.31
CA ILE A 54 11.95 -5.07 7.02
C ILE A 54 10.58 -5.62 7.41
N HIS A 55 10.53 -6.34 8.53
CA HIS A 55 9.26 -6.69 9.18
C HIS A 55 8.68 -5.45 9.89
N VAL A 56 8.35 -4.44 9.10
CA VAL A 56 7.38 -3.39 9.47
C VAL A 56 6.32 -3.43 8.37
N ARG A 57 5.73 -4.61 8.13
CA ARG A 57 4.42 -4.62 7.46
C ARG A 57 3.42 -4.24 8.54
N SER A 58 2.90 -3.01 8.48
CA SER A 58 1.71 -2.65 9.24
C SER A 58 0.60 -3.63 8.88
N GLU A 59 -0.33 -3.93 9.80
CA GLU A 59 -1.56 -4.70 9.46
C GLU A 59 -2.25 -4.17 8.19
N HIS A 60 -2.13 -2.86 7.94
CA HIS A 60 -2.69 -2.17 6.78
C HIS A 60 -1.99 -2.51 5.44
N ASP A 61 -0.75 -3.02 5.46
CA ASP A 61 0.00 -3.37 4.24
C ASP A 61 -0.51 -4.66 3.57
N LYS A 62 -1.48 -5.35 4.19
CA LYS A 62 -2.20 -6.49 3.58
C LYS A 62 -3.09 -6.03 2.42
N TYR A 63 -3.60 -4.80 2.48
CA TYR A 63 -4.45 -4.20 1.45
C TYR A 63 -3.67 -3.59 0.28
N ILE A 64 -2.33 -3.60 0.34
CA ILE A 64 -1.49 -3.13 -0.76
C ILE A 64 -1.04 -4.33 -1.60
N ASN A 65 -1.28 -4.27 -2.91
CA ASN A 65 -0.85 -5.29 -3.85
C ASN A 65 0.66 -5.23 -4.14
N GLU A 66 1.15 -6.17 -4.94
CA GLU A 66 2.57 -6.26 -5.31
C GLU A 66 3.10 -5.05 -6.08
N ASN A 67 2.20 -4.30 -6.74
CA ASN A 67 2.50 -3.08 -7.48
C ASN A 67 2.46 -1.81 -6.60
N GLY A 68 2.22 -1.95 -5.29
CA GLY A 68 2.12 -0.81 -4.38
C GLY A 68 0.81 -0.03 -4.48
N LEU A 69 -0.23 -0.63 -5.08
CA LEU A 69 -1.57 -0.04 -5.20
C LEU A 69 -2.52 -0.65 -4.17
N LEU A 70 -3.50 0.13 -3.73
CA LEU A 70 -4.59 -0.35 -2.88
C LEU A 70 -5.43 -1.37 -3.66
N ARG A 71 -5.63 -2.55 -3.07
CA ARG A 71 -6.40 -3.66 -3.65
C ARG A 71 -7.85 -3.23 -3.86
N GLY A 72 -8.44 -3.77 -4.92
CA GLY A 72 -9.85 -3.56 -5.22
C GLY A 72 -10.20 -2.12 -5.60
N VAL A 73 -9.21 -1.26 -5.89
CA VAL A 73 -9.42 0.11 -6.37
C VAL A 73 -8.99 0.26 -7.81
N TYR A 74 -9.84 0.87 -8.63
CA TYR A 74 -9.49 1.18 -10.01
C TYR A 74 -8.34 2.19 -10.06
N PHE A 75 -7.32 1.95 -10.90
CA PHE A 75 -6.03 2.66 -10.86
C PHE A 75 -6.16 4.19 -10.94
N ASN A 76 -7.18 4.73 -11.62
CA ASN A 76 -7.40 6.16 -11.75
C ASN A 76 -8.05 6.82 -10.50
N GLN A 77 -8.59 6.00 -9.60
CA GLN A 77 -9.30 6.39 -8.37
C GLN A 77 -8.43 6.24 -7.12
N VAL A 78 -7.25 5.62 -7.21
CA VAL A 78 -6.35 5.39 -6.06
C VAL A 78 -6.05 6.67 -5.27
N LYS A 79 -5.99 7.83 -5.94
CA LYS A 79 -5.78 9.13 -5.29
C LYS A 79 -6.91 9.55 -4.35
N ASP A 80 -8.12 9.04 -4.57
CA ASP A 80 -9.32 9.39 -3.80
C ASP A 80 -9.39 8.59 -2.49
N TYR A 81 -8.62 7.51 -2.37
CA TYR A 81 -8.48 6.68 -1.16
C TYR A 81 -7.35 7.17 -0.26
N ARG A 82 -7.39 8.47 0.07
CA ARG A 82 -6.44 9.10 0.99
C ARG A 82 -7.23 9.89 2.04
N PRO A 83 -6.75 9.93 3.29
CA PRO A 83 -7.36 10.78 4.30
C PRO A 83 -7.24 12.25 3.91
N ASP A 84 -8.22 13.05 4.31
CA ASP A 84 -8.13 14.50 4.26
C ASP A 84 -7.28 15.06 5.42
N SER A 85 -7.26 16.40 5.57
CA SER A 85 -6.49 17.07 6.63
C SER A 85 -7.00 16.79 8.05
N LYS A 86 -8.19 16.22 8.21
CA LYS A 86 -8.79 15.81 9.48
C LYS A 86 -8.67 14.31 9.74
N ASN A 87 -7.98 13.58 8.87
CA ASN A 87 -7.93 12.11 8.90
C ASN A 87 -9.29 11.45 8.63
N GLU A 88 -10.13 12.08 7.80
CA GLU A 88 -11.42 11.55 7.35
C GLU A 88 -11.34 11.04 5.91
N PHE A 89 -12.09 9.98 5.61
CA PHE A 89 -12.36 9.51 4.26
C PHE A 89 -13.70 10.04 3.78
N LYS A 90 -13.78 10.41 2.50
CA LYS A 90 -15.01 10.86 1.86
C LYS A 90 -15.53 9.80 0.90
N CYS A 91 -16.64 9.15 1.26
CA CYS A 91 -17.33 8.18 0.42
C CYS A 91 -17.60 8.78 -0.97
N ARG A 92 -17.33 8.02 -2.03
CA ARG A 92 -17.13 8.60 -3.36
C ARG A 92 -18.42 9.13 -3.99
N SER A 93 -19.49 8.36 -3.91
CA SER A 93 -20.81 8.62 -4.50
C SER A 93 -21.77 9.19 -3.46
N SER A 94 -21.83 8.62 -2.24
CA SER A 94 -22.71 9.09 -1.16
C SER A 94 -22.24 10.39 -0.49
N LYS A 95 -20.95 10.73 -0.62
CA LYS A 95 -20.31 11.94 -0.06
C LYS A 95 -20.26 12.03 1.46
N GLN A 96 -20.67 10.99 2.18
CA GLN A 96 -20.51 10.86 3.62
C GLN A 96 -19.02 10.97 4.00
N GLN A 97 -18.74 11.52 5.18
CA GLN A 97 -17.42 11.57 5.79
C GLN A 97 -17.37 10.57 6.93
N ILE A 98 -16.35 9.72 6.93
CA ILE A 98 -16.08 8.73 7.97
C ILE A 98 -14.62 8.83 8.42
N PRO A 99 -14.25 8.35 9.62
CA PRO A 99 -12.84 8.21 9.99
C PRO A 99 -12.08 7.38 8.96
N PHE A 100 -10.86 7.77 8.58
CA PHE A 100 -10.07 7.01 7.59
C PHE A 100 -9.71 5.60 8.07
N GLU A 101 -9.72 5.36 9.39
CA GLU A 101 -9.52 4.03 9.98
C GLU A 101 -10.63 3.03 9.67
N TYR A 102 -11.80 3.50 9.20
CA TYR A 102 -12.93 2.64 8.78
C TYR A 102 -12.79 2.16 7.33
N VAL A 103 -11.69 2.53 6.64
CA VAL A 103 -11.45 2.05 5.28
C VAL A 103 -10.80 0.68 5.32
N ASN A 104 -11.46 -0.34 4.80
CA ASN A 104 -11.10 -1.76 4.87
C ASN A 104 -11.04 -2.28 6.31
N ASP A 105 -12.02 -1.94 7.13
CA ASP A 105 -12.11 -2.43 8.52
C ASP A 105 -13.02 -3.67 8.68
N ASP A 106 -13.47 -4.24 7.55
CA ASP A 106 -14.43 -5.34 7.47
C ASP A 106 -15.85 -4.93 7.94
N PHE A 107 -16.18 -3.64 7.97
CA PHE A 107 -17.52 -3.10 8.22
C PHE A 107 -17.97 -2.14 7.10
N CYS A 108 -19.27 -2.06 6.86
CA CYS A 108 -19.81 -1.22 5.78
C CYS A 108 -20.41 0.09 6.35
N ASP A 109 -19.62 1.16 6.32
CA ASP A 109 -19.97 2.49 6.80
C ASP A 109 -20.44 3.45 5.71
N CYS A 110 -19.94 3.32 4.49
CA CYS A 110 -20.43 4.12 3.36
C CYS A 110 -21.68 3.48 2.75
N ASP A 111 -22.75 4.28 2.56
CA ASP A 111 -23.96 3.86 1.83
C ASP A 111 -23.70 3.32 0.41
N ASP A 112 -22.57 3.70 -0.20
CA ASP A 112 -22.15 3.26 -1.53
C ASP A 112 -21.06 2.18 -1.52
N GLY A 113 -20.64 1.73 -0.33
CA GLY A 113 -19.64 0.70 -0.09
C GLY A 113 -18.23 1.02 -0.57
N THR A 114 -17.90 2.31 -0.73
CA THR A 114 -16.58 2.76 -1.23
C THR A 114 -15.49 2.79 -0.17
N ASP A 115 -15.82 2.58 1.09
CA ASP A 115 -14.93 2.37 2.22
C ASP A 115 -14.28 0.98 2.24
N GLU A 116 -14.95 -0.02 1.66
CA GLU A 116 -14.49 -1.43 1.67
C GLU A 116 -14.04 -1.93 0.28
N PRO A 117 -13.03 -1.31 -0.37
CA PRO A 117 -12.60 -1.75 -1.69
C PRO A 117 -11.89 -3.12 -1.66
N SER A 118 -11.23 -3.49 -0.56
CA SER A 118 -10.40 -4.69 -0.45
C SER A 118 -11.08 -5.85 0.29
N THR A 119 -12.28 -5.66 0.83
CA THR A 119 -12.99 -6.65 1.67
C THR A 119 -14.34 -7.02 1.03
N ASN A 120 -15.06 -7.95 1.66
CA ASN A 120 -16.40 -8.37 1.28
C ASN A 120 -17.51 -7.81 2.18
N ALA A 121 -17.23 -6.76 2.95
CA ALA A 121 -18.14 -6.26 3.98
C ALA A 121 -19.37 -5.50 3.43
N CYS A 122 -19.24 -4.85 2.28
CA CYS A 122 -20.32 -4.06 1.69
C CYS A 122 -21.08 -4.81 0.59
N PRO A 123 -22.40 -5.07 0.68
CA PRO A 123 -23.16 -5.81 -0.34
C PRO A 123 -23.19 -5.16 -1.73
N SER A 124 -23.12 -3.83 -1.80
CA SER A 124 -23.05 -3.05 -3.05
C SER A 124 -21.62 -2.69 -3.46
N GLY A 125 -20.62 -3.23 -2.75
CA GLY A 125 -19.21 -2.98 -3.02
C GLY A 125 -18.75 -3.58 -4.34
N ILE A 126 -17.72 -2.98 -4.91
CA ILE A 126 -17.09 -3.42 -6.16
C ILE A 126 -15.60 -3.58 -5.90
N PHE A 127 -15.07 -4.76 -6.23
CA PHE A 127 -13.64 -5.03 -6.20
C PHE A 127 -13.08 -4.97 -7.62
N TYR A 128 -12.07 -4.15 -7.84
CA TYR A 128 -11.33 -4.08 -9.09
C TYR A 128 -10.11 -5.01 -9.05
N CYS A 129 -10.04 -5.99 -9.96
CA CYS A 129 -8.91 -6.91 -10.06
C CYS A 129 -7.59 -6.15 -10.34
N ASP A 130 -6.43 -6.67 -9.97
CA ASP A 130 -5.15 -5.97 -10.17
C ASP A 130 -4.84 -5.75 -11.67
N THR A 131 -5.20 -6.71 -12.51
CA THR A 131 -5.04 -6.68 -13.96
C THR A 131 -6.14 -5.84 -14.56
N GLN A 132 -5.77 -4.61 -14.88
CA GLN A 132 -6.62 -3.64 -15.56
C GLN A 132 -6.15 -3.48 -17.02
N TYR A 133 -7.07 -3.58 -17.97
CA TYR A 133 -6.79 -3.36 -19.39
C TYR A 133 -7.25 -1.96 -19.79
N PRO A 134 -6.33 -1.02 -20.11
CA PRO A 134 -6.70 0.38 -20.41
C PRO A 134 -7.62 0.57 -21.63
N LYS A 135 -7.78 -0.47 -22.48
CA LYS A 135 -8.55 -0.45 -23.73
C LYS A 135 -9.69 -1.47 -23.78
N SER A 136 -9.94 -2.19 -22.69
CA SER A 136 -11.02 -3.19 -22.59
C SER A 136 -12.00 -2.79 -21.48
N SER A 137 -13.05 -3.59 -21.28
CA SER A 137 -13.93 -3.44 -20.12
C SER A 137 -13.14 -3.48 -18.82
N ILE A 138 -13.51 -2.63 -17.86
CA ILE A 138 -12.94 -2.63 -16.52
C ILE A 138 -13.17 -4.01 -15.91
N ASN A 139 -12.10 -4.66 -15.45
CA ASN A 139 -12.19 -5.98 -14.83
C ASN A 139 -12.52 -5.80 -13.34
N SER A 140 -13.74 -6.14 -12.96
CA SER A 140 -14.26 -5.96 -11.61
C SER A 140 -15.27 -7.03 -11.26
N ILE A 141 -15.36 -7.34 -9.98
CA ILE A 141 -16.28 -8.31 -9.39
C ILE A 141 -17.08 -7.66 -8.25
N PRO A 142 -18.24 -8.22 -7.86
CA PRO A 142 -18.90 -7.85 -6.61
C PRO A 142 -17.99 -8.13 -5.41
N SER A 143 -18.02 -7.24 -4.41
CA SER A 143 -17.26 -7.41 -3.15
C SER A 143 -17.51 -8.76 -2.46
N GLY A 144 -18.71 -9.34 -2.58
CA GLY A 144 -19.05 -10.65 -1.98
C GLY A 144 -18.20 -11.83 -2.49
N GLN A 145 -17.51 -11.66 -3.62
CA GLN A 145 -16.58 -12.63 -4.20
C GLN A 145 -15.13 -12.46 -3.70
N VAL A 146 -14.87 -11.44 -2.88
CA VAL A 146 -13.54 -11.20 -2.32
C VAL A 146 -13.27 -12.17 -1.17
N ASN A 147 -12.20 -12.95 -1.27
CA ASN A 147 -11.78 -13.95 -0.29
C ASN A 147 -12.87 -15.00 0.03
N ASP A 148 -13.68 -15.39 -0.94
CA ASP A 148 -14.70 -16.44 -0.80
C ASP A 148 -14.15 -17.85 -1.07
N GLY A 149 -12.91 -17.93 -1.56
CA GLY A 149 -12.20 -19.18 -1.88
C GLY A 149 -12.38 -19.65 -3.32
N ILE A 150 -13.02 -18.84 -4.17
CA ILE A 150 -13.20 -19.06 -5.60
C ILE A 150 -12.39 -17.99 -6.34
N CYS A 151 -11.73 -18.37 -7.44
CA CYS A 151 -10.97 -17.42 -8.25
C CYS A 151 -11.89 -16.81 -9.31
N ASP A 152 -12.43 -15.62 -9.04
CA ASP A 152 -13.26 -14.84 -9.95
C ASP A 152 -12.41 -13.87 -10.80
N CYS A 153 -11.35 -13.29 -10.23
CA CYS A 153 -10.35 -12.56 -11.00
C CYS A 153 -9.38 -13.52 -11.73
N CYS A 154 -9.12 -13.27 -13.01
CA CYS A 154 -8.16 -14.05 -13.82
C CYS A 154 -6.70 -14.00 -13.31
N ASP A 155 -6.39 -13.02 -12.47
CA ASP A 155 -5.09 -12.84 -11.82
C ASP A 155 -5.08 -13.33 -10.36
N GLY A 156 -6.23 -13.77 -9.83
CA GLY A 156 -6.38 -14.22 -8.45
C GLY A 156 -6.26 -13.12 -7.40
N SER A 157 -6.36 -11.85 -7.77
CA SER A 157 -6.18 -10.72 -6.86
C SER A 157 -7.29 -10.57 -5.82
N ASP A 158 -8.45 -11.19 -6.07
CA ASP A 158 -9.61 -11.33 -5.19
C ASP A 158 -9.36 -12.25 -3.99
N GLU A 159 -8.48 -13.24 -4.12
CA GLU A 159 -8.14 -14.23 -3.08
C GLU A 159 -6.83 -13.90 -2.33
N TRP A 160 -6.66 -12.63 -1.96
CA TRP A 160 -5.41 -12.09 -1.43
C TRP A 160 -5.07 -12.54 0.01
N ILE A 161 -6.06 -12.99 0.81
CA ILE A 161 -5.81 -13.60 2.13
C ILE A 161 -5.22 -15.01 1.96
N LEU A 162 -5.58 -15.72 0.88
CA LEU A 162 -5.12 -17.07 0.58
C LEU A 162 -3.81 -17.11 -0.22
N ALA A 163 -3.44 -16.01 -0.87
CA ALA A 163 -2.17 -15.84 -1.59
C ALA A 163 -0.96 -16.10 -0.66
N GLY A 164 -0.47 -17.35 -0.66
CA GLY A 164 0.69 -17.79 0.12
C GLY A 164 0.39 -18.66 1.35
N LYS A 165 -0.88 -18.93 1.68
CA LYS A 165 -1.26 -19.88 2.73
C LYS A 165 -2.16 -20.96 2.14
N GLN A 166 -1.66 -22.19 2.05
CA GLN A 166 -2.50 -23.38 1.84
C GLN A 166 -3.44 -23.50 3.06
N ARG A 167 -4.57 -22.79 3.07
CA ARG A 167 -5.56 -22.97 4.12
C ARG A 167 -6.30 -24.26 3.83
N LEU A 168 -6.11 -25.22 4.72
CA LEU A 168 -6.92 -26.42 4.81
C LEU A 168 -8.37 -25.96 5.07
N VAL A 169 -9.26 -26.14 4.10
CA VAL A 169 -10.70 -26.00 4.38
C VAL A 169 -11.04 -27.10 5.39
N ARG A 170 -11.23 -26.71 6.65
CA ARG A 170 -11.58 -27.66 7.72
C ARG A 170 -13.09 -27.84 7.67
N GLN A 171 -13.56 -28.84 6.94
CA GLN A 171 -14.95 -29.27 7.07
C GLN A 171 -15.09 -30.15 8.32
N ASN A 172 -16.09 -29.86 9.16
CA ASN A 172 -16.55 -30.76 10.21
C ASN A 172 -17.37 -31.91 9.57
N GLY A 173 -16.73 -32.68 8.69
CA GLY A 173 -17.28 -33.90 8.10
C GLY A 173 -16.74 -35.15 8.82
N PRO A 174 -17.44 -36.30 8.76
CA PRO A 174 -17.01 -37.55 9.41
C PRO A 174 -15.68 -38.12 8.86
N HIS A 175 -15.13 -37.53 7.80
CA HIS A 175 -13.83 -37.86 7.24
C HIS A 175 -12.93 -36.62 7.21
N ASN A 176 -11.75 -36.72 7.80
CA ASN A 176 -10.67 -35.72 7.78
C ASN A 176 -10.07 -35.58 6.37
N ILE A 177 -10.85 -35.15 5.38
CA ILE A 177 -10.36 -34.91 4.02
C ILE A 177 -9.76 -33.50 4.00
N ARG A 178 -8.45 -33.41 3.78
CA ARG A 178 -7.75 -32.14 3.59
C ARG A 178 -7.95 -31.67 2.15
N HIS A 179 -8.83 -30.71 1.94
CA HIS A 179 -8.95 -30.04 0.65
C HIS A 179 -7.86 -28.96 0.59
N TYR A 180 -6.88 -29.14 -0.29
CA TYR A 180 -5.93 -28.10 -0.64
C TYR A 180 -6.62 -27.17 -1.63
N VAL A 181 -6.86 -25.91 -1.25
CA VAL A 181 -7.27 -24.89 -2.23
C VAL A 181 -6.03 -24.55 -3.05
N THR A 182 -6.09 -24.82 -4.35
CA THR A 182 -5.05 -24.42 -5.29
C THR A 182 -4.98 -22.90 -5.36
N VAL A 183 -3.75 -22.35 -5.34
CA VAL A 183 -3.53 -20.91 -5.54
C VAL A 183 -4.15 -20.50 -6.88
N CYS A 184 -4.84 -19.36 -6.90
CA CYS A 184 -5.44 -18.85 -8.12
C CYS A 184 -4.39 -18.68 -9.23
N PRO A 185 -4.70 -19.11 -10.46
CA PRO A 185 -3.80 -18.91 -11.59
C PRO A 185 -3.74 -17.41 -11.92
N ASN A 186 -2.59 -16.95 -12.39
CA ASN A 186 -2.45 -15.61 -12.96
C ASN A 186 -2.39 -15.70 -14.48
N ILE A 187 -3.55 -15.93 -15.11
CA ILE A 187 -3.69 -16.15 -16.55
C ILE A 187 -4.83 -15.29 -17.08
N CYS A 188 -4.51 -14.05 -17.43
CA CYS A 188 -5.45 -13.14 -18.06
C CYS A 188 -5.25 -13.13 -19.58
N THR A 189 -6.23 -13.65 -20.32
CA THR A 189 -6.24 -13.57 -21.79
C THR A 189 -6.76 -12.19 -22.21
N LYS A 190 -6.04 -11.52 -23.11
CA LYS A 190 -6.55 -10.28 -23.70
C LYS A 190 -7.76 -10.64 -24.56
N SER A 191 -8.95 -10.16 -24.21
CA SER A 191 -10.08 -10.18 -25.15
C SER A 191 -9.67 -9.37 -26.37
N SER A 192 -9.60 -10.04 -27.53
CA SER A 192 -9.28 -9.41 -28.82
C SER A 192 -10.32 -8.40 -29.25
#